data_AF-W5MQK4-F1
#
_entry.id   AF-W5MQK4-F1
#
_cell.length_a   1.000
_cell.length_b   1.000
_cell.length_c   1.000
_cell.angle_alpha   90.00
_cell.angle_beta   90.00
_cell.angle_gamma   90.00
#
_symmetry.space_group_name_H-M   'P 1'
#
loop_
_entity.id
_entity.type
_entity.pdbx_description
1 polymer ?
#
loop_
_entity_poly.entity_id
_entity_poly.type
_entity_poly.pdbx_seq_one_letter_code
_entity_poly.pdbx_strand_id
1 'polypeptide(L)'
;MSLVLILLFVSQTLAASRLSENELCLSELSQLNDTIKNLQNKLFIGEWQLLNLRQYKYFFVDNHWPRHNKSLQGPTLLPTTGGNLIVYDQDCSMLYDRQKVPSGFYRIKPKLVAEPFLVYCDMTDGAGWTVFQQRRSGRVDFNREWSDYKEGFGHFKRSNDEYWLGNEHIYSLLLGGDNLVKIELMDWKGEKKHAYYENFQIADEKNNYQLRFGLYSGTAGDALSGGGGVEQQWSASHNAMLFSTKDRDNDRFLQGSCAKENKGGWWYNRCHAANLNGKYYRGGEYRGKYDNGVVWMTWSGLWYSLRHTTMKVRPLVFMDSWGSGEGGLV
;
A
#
# COMPACT_ATOMS: atom_id res chain seq x y z
N MET A 1 35.80 -61.68 -13.67
CA MET A 1 35.06 -62.36 -14.75
C MET A 1 33.59 -61.99 -14.53
N SER A 2 32.86 -61.29 -15.39
CA SER A 2 32.99 -61.09 -16.83
C SER A 2 32.36 -59.76 -17.22
N LEU A 3 32.92 -59.19 -18.27
CA LEU A 3 32.40 -58.09 -19.07
C LEU A 3 31.43 -58.67 -20.12
N VAL A 4 30.46 -57.86 -20.54
CA VAL A 4 29.67 -57.94 -21.79
C VAL A 4 28.42 -58.85 -21.77
N LEU A 5 27.36 -58.35 -22.44
CA LEU A 5 25.97 -58.83 -22.59
C LEU A 5 25.05 -58.29 -21.48
N ILE A 6 24.32 -57.19 -21.64
CA ILE A 6 23.38 -56.88 -22.73
C ILE A 6 23.21 -55.35 -22.82
N LEU A 7 23.84 -54.78 -23.84
CA LEU A 7 23.28 -53.64 -24.57
C LEU A 7 22.28 -54.26 -25.56
N LEU A 8 21.00 -53.92 -25.43
CA LEU A 8 20.02 -53.65 -26.50
C LEU A 8 18.58 -53.88 -25.99
N PHE A 9 17.71 -52.90 -26.29
CA PHE A 9 16.28 -52.79 -25.99
C PHE A 9 15.99 -52.38 -24.53
N VAL A 10 15.53 -51.17 -24.21
CA VAL A 10 14.48 -50.39 -24.88
C VAL A 10 14.78 -48.90 -24.72
N SER A 11 15.01 -48.26 -25.86
CA SER A 11 14.74 -46.85 -26.09
C SER A 11 13.28 -46.54 -25.77
N GLN A 12 13.00 -45.76 -24.72
CA GLN A 12 11.86 -44.84 -24.68
C GLN A 12 12.03 -43.78 -23.57
N THR A 13 11.95 -42.52 -24.04
CA THR A 13 11.58 -41.29 -23.34
C THR A 13 12.48 -40.72 -22.24
N LEU A 14 13.56 -40.05 -22.67
CA LEU A 14 14.01 -38.81 -22.05
C LEU A 14 14.03 -37.73 -23.13
N ALA A 15 12.85 -37.37 -23.62
CA ALA A 15 12.65 -36.08 -24.26
C ALA A 15 12.48 -35.06 -23.14
N ALA A 16 13.61 -34.63 -22.55
CA ALA A 16 13.63 -33.32 -21.93
C ALA A 16 13.36 -32.34 -23.08
N SER A 17 12.20 -31.68 -23.05
CA SER A 17 11.87 -30.60 -23.97
C SER A 17 13.00 -29.57 -23.89
N ARG A 18 13.91 -29.59 -24.87
CA ARG A 18 14.81 -28.46 -25.10
C ARG A 18 13.90 -27.30 -25.46
N LEU A 19 13.75 -26.36 -24.53
CA LEU A 19 13.14 -25.06 -24.79
C LEU A 19 13.78 -24.54 -26.07
N SER A 20 12.95 -24.08 -27.01
CA SER A 20 13.48 -23.55 -28.26
C SER A 20 14.41 -22.37 -27.96
N GLU A 21 15.44 -22.15 -28.78
CA GLU A 21 16.36 -21.02 -28.58
C GLU A 21 15.61 -19.67 -28.45
N ASN A 22 14.44 -19.57 -29.06
CA ASN A 22 13.53 -18.43 -28.95
C ASN A 22 12.90 -18.28 -27.56
N GLU A 23 12.54 -19.38 -26.89
CA GLU A 23 11.97 -19.35 -25.53
C GLU A 23 13.05 -19.00 -24.48
N LEU A 24 14.29 -19.47 -24.68
CA LEU A 24 15.42 -19.05 -23.85
C LEU A 24 15.68 -17.55 -24.01
N CYS A 25 15.72 -17.05 -25.24
CA CYS A 25 15.93 -15.63 -25.54
C CYS A 25 14.82 -14.75 -24.94
N LEU A 26 13.55 -15.17 -25.02
CA LEU A 26 12.43 -14.44 -24.40
C LEU A 26 12.53 -14.42 -22.86
N SER A 27 12.95 -15.53 -22.25
CA SER A 27 13.19 -15.60 -20.80
C SER A 27 14.34 -14.69 -20.38
N GLU A 28 15.44 -14.67 -21.13
CA GLU A 28 16.59 -13.79 -20.89
C GLU A 28 16.23 -12.32 -21.07
N LEU A 29 15.43 -11.99 -22.09
CA LEU A 29 14.90 -10.64 -22.31
C LEU A 29 14.00 -10.18 -21.16
N SER A 30 13.14 -11.06 -20.63
CA SER A 30 12.31 -10.75 -19.46
C SER A 30 13.18 -10.46 -18.24
N GLN A 31 14.16 -11.32 -17.95
CA GLN A 31 15.08 -11.14 -16.82
C GLN A 31 15.91 -9.86 -16.96
N LEU A 32 16.35 -9.54 -18.18
CA LEU A 32 17.09 -8.32 -18.46
C LEU A 32 16.21 -7.09 -18.24
N ASN A 33 14.96 -7.12 -18.68
CA ASN A 33 14.01 -6.02 -18.48
C ASN A 33 13.70 -5.79 -16.99
N ASP A 34 13.51 -6.87 -16.22
CA ASP A 34 13.31 -6.79 -14.77
C ASP A 34 14.56 -6.24 -14.06
N THR A 35 15.75 -6.61 -14.55
CA THR A 35 17.02 -6.09 -14.05
C THR A 35 17.15 -4.59 -14.34
N ILE A 36 16.80 -4.15 -15.56
CA ILE A 36 16.81 -2.74 -15.94
C ILE A 36 15.87 -1.93 -15.05
N LYS A 37 14.64 -2.42 -14.84
CA LYS A 37 13.66 -1.78 -13.94
C LYS A 37 14.19 -1.66 -12.51
N ASN A 38 14.81 -2.72 -11.99
CA ASN A 38 15.41 -2.72 -10.65
C ASN A 38 16.55 -1.69 -10.56
N LEU A 39 17.42 -1.63 -11.57
CA LEU A 39 18.52 -0.67 -11.64
C LEU A 39 18.02 0.78 -11.76
N GLN A 40 16.98 1.03 -12.55
CA GLN A 40 16.34 2.35 -12.65
C GLN A 40 15.75 2.80 -11.32
N ASN A 41 15.06 1.90 -10.60
CA ASN A 41 14.54 2.19 -9.26
C ASN A 41 15.67 2.50 -8.27
N LYS A 42 16.76 1.74 -8.31
CA LYS A 42 17.96 1.99 -7.47
C LYS A 42 18.61 3.33 -7.81
N LEU A 43 18.74 3.66 -9.09
CA LEU A 43 19.30 4.93 -9.56
C LEU A 43 18.44 6.10 -9.06
N PHE A 44 17.12 6.03 -9.25
CA PHE A 44 16.18 7.05 -8.78
C PHE A 44 16.25 7.27 -7.26
N ILE A 45 16.30 6.18 -6.47
CA ILE A 45 16.47 6.26 -5.01
C ILE A 45 17.83 6.88 -4.66
N GLY A 46 18.90 6.52 -5.36
CA GLY A 46 20.24 7.05 -5.15
C GLY A 46 20.34 8.55 -5.46
N GLU A 47 19.75 9.00 -6.57
CA GLU A 47 19.65 10.41 -6.95
C GLU A 47 18.86 11.20 -5.90
N TRP A 48 17.76 10.63 -5.39
CA TRP A 48 16.99 11.21 -4.30
C TRP A 48 17.82 11.34 -3.01
N GLN A 49 18.56 10.30 -2.62
CA GLN A 49 19.44 10.34 -1.45
C GLN A 49 20.51 11.41 -1.59
N LEU A 50 21.08 11.56 -2.79
CA LEU A 50 22.09 12.59 -3.08
C LEU A 50 21.51 14.00 -3.00
N LEU A 51 20.31 14.22 -3.54
CA LEU A 51 19.59 15.50 -3.45
C LEU A 51 19.26 15.84 -1.99
N ASN A 52 18.78 14.85 -1.23
CA ASN A 52 18.53 14.99 0.20
C ASN A 52 19.81 15.37 0.96
N LEU A 53 20.92 14.67 0.74
CA LEU A 53 22.20 15.00 1.36
C LEU A 53 22.71 16.40 0.98
N ARG A 54 22.47 16.86 -0.25
CA ARG A 54 22.81 18.23 -0.69
C ARG A 54 21.93 19.28 -0.01
N GLN A 55 20.64 19.02 0.13
CA GLN A 55 19.67 19.98 0.66
C GLN A 55 19.74 20.12 2.18
N TYR A 56 20.10 19.06 2.91
CA TYR A 56 20.15 19.05 4.38
C TYR A 56 21.56 19.23 4.98
N LYS A 57 22.56 19.57 4.17
CA LYS A 57 23.92 19.89 4.66
C LYS A 57 24.00 21.23 5.42
N TYR A 58 22.92 22.03 5.47
CA TYR A 58 22.90 23.39 6.02
C TYR A 58 22.13 23.57 7.34
N PHE A 59 21.69 22.50 8.02
CA PHE A 59 21.04 22.62 9.33
C PHE A 59 21.88 22.00 10.45
N PHE A 60 22.94 22.72 10.83
CA PHE A 60 23.57 22.63 12.14
C PHE A 60 23.86 24.05 12.63
N VAL A 61 22.89 24.67 13.32
CA VAL A 61 23.14 25.84 14.21
C VAL A 61 22.16 25.78 15.39
N ASP A 62 22.70 26.18 16.54
CA ASP A 62 22.33 26.01 17.94
C ASP A 62 20.92 26.37 18.42
N ASN A 63 20.58 25.71 19.54
CA ASN A 63 19.42 25.95 20.40
C ASN A 63 19.55 27.27 21.17
N HIS A 64 18.69 28.27 20.93
CA HIS A 64 18.24 29.21 21.97
C HIS A 64 16.79 29.68 21.73
N TRP A 65 15.93 29.45 22.72
CA TRP A 65 14.55 29.94 22.78
C TRP A 65 14.48 31.36 23.36
N PRO A 66 13.48 32.16 22.96
CA PRO A 66 12.77 32.98 23.94
C PRO A 66 11.25 32.74 23.94
N ARG A 67 10.69 32.75 25.15
CA ARG A 67 9.25 32.81 25.45
C ARG A 67 8.66 34.13 24.96
N HIS A 68 7.42 34.13 24.47
CA HIS A 68 6.42 35.13 24.83
C HIS A 68 4.99 34.59 24.64
N ASN A 69 4.09 35.15 25.45
CA ASN A 69 2.73 34.72 25.74
C ASN A 69 1.68 35.52 24.95
N LYS A 70 0.51 34.88 24.77
CA LYS A 70 -0.87 35.39 24.61
C LYS A 70 -1.44 35.83 23.24
N SER A 71 -2.48 35.04 22.90
CA SER A 71 -3.81 35.38 22.37
C SER A 71 -3.96 36.00 20.98
N LEU A 72 -4.59 35.25 20.08
CA LEU A 72 -5.91 35.60 19.52
C LEU A 72 -6.52 34.37 18.84
N GLN A 73 -7.82 34.14 19.05
CA GLN A 73 -8.60 33.18 18.28
C GLN A 73 -8.62 33.63 16.81
N GLY A 74 -7.96 32.87 15.94
CA GLY A 74 -8.10 33.00 14.49
C GLY A 74 -9.28 32.19 13.98
N PRO A 75 -9.94 32.61 12.88
CA PRO A 75 -11.03 31.85 12.28
C PRO A 75 -10.53 30.46 11.88
N THR A 76 -11.39 29.46 12.01
CA THR A 76 -11.14 28.10 11.54
C THR A 76 -10.98 28.13 10.02
N LEU A 77 -9.75 28.33 9.54
CA LEU A 77 -9.44 28.28 8.12
C LEU A 77 -9.69 26.85 7.64
N LEU A 78 -10.71 26.68 6.80
CA LEU A 78 -10.81 25.55 5.91
C LEU A 78 -9.52 25.50 5.05
N PRO A 79 -8.91 24.33 4.79
CA PRO A 79 -7.69 24.28 4.00
C PRO A 79 -7.94 24.85 2.61
N THR A 80 -7.11 25.81 2.23
CA THR A 80 -7.15 26.54 0.97
C THR A 80 -6.94 25.59 -0.20
N THR A 81 -8.02 25.34 -0.97
CA THR A 81 -7.90 25.26 -2.42
C THR A 81 -7.30 26.59 -2.87
N GLY A 82 -6.00 26.61 -3.15
CA GLY A 82 -5.30 27.83 -3.54
C GLY A 82 -6.03 28.54 -4.68
N GLY A 83 -6.69 29.66 -4.37
CA GLY A 83 -7.29 30.62 -5.32
C GLY A 83 -8.49 30.16 -6.14
N ASN A 84 -8.68 28.87 -6.43
CA ASN A 84 -9.76 28.36 -7.28
C ASN A 84 -10.64 27.35 -6.54
N LEU A 85 -11.94 27.62 -6.46
CA LEU A 85 -12.93 26.77 -5.80
C LEU A 85 -13.20 25.44 -6.53
N ILE A 86 -12.67 25.29 -7.76
CA ILE A 86 -12.93 24.11 -8.59
C ILE A 86 -11.77 23.11 -8.45
N VAL A 87 -12.11 21.91 -8.00
CA VAL A 87 -11.18 20.80 -7.80
C VAL A 87 -11.13 19.95 -9.06
N TYR A 88 -9.98 19.96 -9.74
CA TYR A 88 -9.72 19.15 -10.93
C TYR A 88 -8.66 18.07 -10.71
N ASP A 89 -7.87 18.18 -9.63
CA ASP A 89 -6.77 17.26 -9.36
C ASP A 89 -7.35 15.86 -9.04
N GLN A 90 -6.97 14.84 -9.81
CA GLN A 90 -7.50 13.48 -9.66
C GLN A 90 -7.02 12.83 -8.36
N ASP A 91 -5.80 13.14 -7.96
CA ASP A 91 -5.18 12.62 -6.75
C ASP A 91 -4.08 13.58 -6.24
N CYS A 92 -3.40 13.18 -5.16
CA CYS A 92 -2.31 13.95 -4.57
C CYS A 92 -1.05 14.04 -5.45
N SER A 93 -0.86 13.12 -6.41
CA SER A 93 0.30 13.16 -7.31
C SER A 93 0.19 14.34 -8.28
N MET A 94 -1.00 14.59 -8.84
CA MET A 94 -1.26 15.78 -9.66
C MET A 94 -1.05 17.08 -8.88
N LEU A 95 -1.50 17.13 -7.62
CA LEU A 95 -1.28 18.28 -6.74
C LEU A 95 0.21 18.54 -6.49
N TYR A 96 0.98 17.48 -6.29
CA TYR A 96 2.41 17.55 -6.07
C TYR A 96 3.14 18.10 -7.31
N ASP A 97 2.83 17.59 -8.50
CA ASP A 97 3.50 18.00 -9.74
C ASP A 97 3.19 19.45 -10.12
N ARG A 98 1.95 19.90 -9.88
CA ARG A 98 1.49 21.25 -10.24
C ARG A 98 2.11 22.35 -9.38
N GLN A 99 2.21 22.13 -8.07
CA GLN A 99 2.47 23.22 -7.10
C GLN A 99 3.50 22.88 -6.01
N LYS A 100 3.97 21.63 -5.92
CA LYS A 100 4.83 21.14 -4.82
C LYS A 100 4.33 21.62 -3.45
N VAL A 101 3.02 21.50 -3.23
CA VAL A 101 2.36 21.93 -2.00
C VAL A 101 2.85 21.13 -0.79
N PRO A 102 2.77 21.67 0.44
CA PRO A 102 3.10 20.91 1.64
C PRO A 102 2.12 19.75 1.86
N SER A 103 2.48 18.83 2.78
CA SER A 103 1.53 17.79 3.20
C SER A 103 0.34 18.39 3.95
N GLY A 104 -0.85 17.83 3.75
CA GLY A 104 -2.06 18.37 4.33
C GLY A 104 -3.33 17.74 3.78
N PHE A 105 -4.48 18.21 4.24
CA PHE A 105 -5.77 17.79 3.70
C PHE A 105 -6.15 18.63 2.47
N TYR A 106 -6.45 17.94 1.37
CA TYR A 106 -6.86 18.53 0.10
C TYR A 106 -8.10 17.83 -0.44
N ARG A 107 -8.90 18.55 -1.22
CA ARG A 107 -9.96 17.91 -2.00
C ARG A 107 -9.38 17.41 -3.32
N ILE A 108 -9.74 16.21 -3.70
CA ILE A 108 -9.39 15.61 -4.99
C ILE A 108 -10.65 15.10 -5.68
N LYS A 109 -10.58 14.89 -7.00
CA LYS A 109 -11.69 14.46 -7.83
C LYS A 109 -11.23 13.38 -8.83
N PRO A 110 -11.09 12.11 -8.41
CA PRO A 110 -10.59 11.04 -9.27
C PRO A 110 -11.45 10.81 -10.52
N LYS A 111 -12.78 10.90 -10.38
CA LYS A 111 -13.74 10.76 -11.50
C LYS A 111 -14.37 12.12 -11.81
N LEU A 112 -14.34 12.53 -13.08
CA LEU A 112 -14.90 13.82 -13.53
C LEU A 112 -16.37 14.03 -13.15
N VAL A 113 -17.15 12.95 -13.11
CA VAL A 113 -18.59 12.97 -12.80
C VAL A 113 -18.91 12.76 -11.31
N ALA A 114 -17.92 12.44 -10.47
CA ALA A 114 -18.13 12.20 -9.04
C ALA A 114 -17.85 13.46 -8.21
N GLU A 115 -18.44 13.54 -7.03
CA GLU A 115 -18.16 14.62 -6.08
C GLU A 115 -16.72 14.57 -5.56
N PRO A 116 -16.03 15.72 -5.42
CA PRO A 116 -14.70 15.77 -4.84
C PRO A 116 -14.74 15.48 -3.34
N PHE A 117 -13.80 14.68 -2.85
CA PHE A 117 -13.70 14.29 -1.45
C PHE A 117 -12.35 14.67 -0.84
N LEU A 118 -12.32 14.76 0.49
CA LEU A 118 -11.17 15.20 1.26
C LEU A 118 -10.22 14.04 1.51
N VAL A 119 -8.93 14.24 1.23
CA VAL A 119 -7.85 13.27 1.48
C VAL A 119 -6.68 13.93 2.16
N TYR A 120 -5.88 13.16 2.89
CA TYR A 120 -4.56 13.63 3.31
C TYR A 120 -3.54 13.32 2.21
N CYS A 121 -2.93 14.37 1.66
CA CYS A 121 -1.80 14.26 0.76
C CYS A 121 -0.50 14.29 1.56
N ASP A 122 0.22 13.18 1.50
CA ASP A 122 1.58 13.07 2.04
C ASP A 122 2.58 13.36 0.92
N MET A 123 3.33 14.46 1.09
CA MET A 123 4.27 15.01 0.11
C MET A 123 5.74 14.81 0.53
N THR A 124 6.01 14.08 1.62
CA THR A 124 7.38 14.02 2.20
C THR A 124 8.34 13.12 1.42
N ASP A 125 7.82 12.16 0.65
CA ASP A 125 8.62 11.14 -0.04
C ASP A 125 8.98 11.53 -1.49
N GLY A 126 9.06 12.84 -1.77
CA GLY A 126 9.38 13.34 -3.10
C GLY A 126 8.31 13.09 -4.17
N ALA A 127 7.10 12.72 -3.75
CA ALA A 127 5.92 12.50 -4.59
C ALA A 127 4.65 12.76 -3.77
N GLY A 128 3.53 12.95 -4.46
CA GLY A 128 2.22 13.09 -3.82
C GLY A 128 1.51 11.77 -3.60
N TRP A 129 1.41 11.36 -2.34
CA TRP A 129 0.72 10.14 -1.93
C TRP A 129 -0.66 10.47 -1.34
N THR A 130 -1.68 9.77 -1.83
CA THR A 130 -3.04 9.84 -1.26
C THR A 130 -3.15 8.81 -0.14
N VAL A 131 -3.24 9.26 1.11
CA VAL A 131 -3.41 8.35 2.26
C VAL A 131 -4.87 7.91 2.35
N PHE A 132 -5.10 6.60 2.45
CA PHE A 132 -6.44 6.04 2.57
C PHE A 132 -6.72 5.27 3.86
N GLN A 133 -5.67 4.95 4.63
CA GLN A 133 -5.80 4.39 5.97
C GLN A 133 -4.70 4.97 6.86
N GLN A 134 -5.05 5.32 8.10
CA GLN A 134 -4.07 5.72 9.10
C GLN A 134 -4.47 5.26 10.51
N ARG A 135 -3.52 4.65 11.23
CA ARG A 135 -3.59 4.29 12.65
C ARG A 135 -2.42 4.94 13.39
N ARG A 136 -2.68 5.60 14.51
CA ARG A 136 -1.66 6.27 15.33
C ARG A 136 -1.90 6.31 16.84
N SER A 137 -3.15 6.20 17.29
CA SER A 137 -3.52 6.49 18.68
C SER A 137 -4.56 5.54 19.28
N GLY A 138 -5.29 4.79 18.45
CA GLY A 138 -6.38 3.92 18.88
C GLY A 138 -7.60 4.69 19.41
N ARG A 139 -7.83 5.91 18.93
CA ARG A 139 -8.99 6.75 19.31
C ARG A 139 -10.21 6.48 18.45
N VAL A 140 -10.01 6.04 17.21
CA VAL A 140 -11.10 5.67 16.31
C VAL A 140 -11.32 4.16 16.40
N ASP A 141 -12.57 3.77 16.61
CA ASP A 141 -12.98 2.37 16.56
C ASP A 141 -13.12 1.91 15.10
N PHE A 142 -12.39 0.86 14.74
CA PHE A 142 -12.39 0.22 13.43
C PHE A 142 -13.33 -1.00 13.36
N ASN A 143 -14.01 -1.37 14.45
CA ASN A 143 -15.02 -2.44 14.47
C ASN A 143 -16.37 -1.97 13.89
N ARG A 144 -16.35 -1.56 12.62
CA ARG A 144 -17.44 -0.91 11.91
C ARG A 144 -18.21 -1.86 10.99
N GLU A 145 -19.39 -1.41 10.57
CA GLU A 145 -20.28 -2.13 9.66
C GLU A 145 -19.90 -1.90 8.19
N TRP A 146 -20.54 -2.62 7.27
CA TRP A 146 -20.26 -2.52 5.84
C TRP A 146 -20.44 -1.10 5.31
N SER A 147 -21.54 -0.44 5.69
CA SER A 147 -21.85 0.93 5.26
C SER A 147 -20.78 1.93 5.68
N ASP A 148 -20.29 1.82 6.93
CA ASP A 148 -19.21 2.67 7.45
C ASP A 148 -17.91 2.44 6.65
N TYR A 149 -17.54 1.19 6.37
CA TYR A 149 -16.34 0.89 5.58
C TYR A 149 -16.48 1.31 4.12
N LYS A 150 -17.70 1.28 3.57
CA LYS A 150 -18.03 1.76 2.23
C LYS A 150 -17.82 3.27 2.12
N GLU A 151 -18.42 4.04 3.02
CA GLU A 151 -18.44 5.51 2.99
C GLU A 151 -17.16 6.13 3.57
N GLY A 152 -16.51 5.45 4.51
CA GLY A 152 -15.36 5.95 5.24
C GLY A 152 -15.74 6.47 6.63
N PHE A 153 -14.76 6.48 7.53
CA PHE A 153 -14.95 6.91 8.92
C PHE A 153 -13.65 7.42 9.53
N GLY A 154 -13.77 8.12 10.66
CA GLY A 154 -12.65 8.66 11.41
C GLY A 154 -12.61 10.17 11.39
N HIS A 155 -11.41 10.74 11.46
CA HIS A 155 -11.22 12.19 11.50
C HIS A 155 -10.28 12.64 10.37
N PHE A 156 -10.64 13.75 9.73
CA PHE A 156 -9.92 14.33 8.58
C PHE A 156 -9.54 15.78 8.87
N LYS A 157 -8.94 16.04 10.04
CA LYS A 157 -8.63 17.41 10.49
C LYS A 157 -7.14 17.61 10.76
N ARG A 158 -6.47 16.62 11.34
CA ARG A 158 -5.06 16.67 11.75
C ARG A 158 -4.27 15.58 11.07
N SER A 159 -2.98 15.81 10.83
CA SER A 159 -2.06 14.85 10.22
C SER A 159 -1.82 13.59 11.07
N ASN A 160 -2.31 13.56 12.31
CA ASN A 160 -2.23 12.42 13.20
C ASN A 160 -3.59 11.79 13.52
N ASP A 161 -4.64 12.19 12.80
CA ASP A 161 -5.95 11.57 12.93
C ASP A 161 -5.93 10.12 12.41
N GLU A 162 -6.90 9.35 12.84
CA GLU A 162 -7.10 7.98 12.37
C GLU A 162 -8.36 7.94 11.52
N TYR A 163 -8.28 7.25 10.39
CA TYR A 163 -9.41 7.11 9.49
C TYR A 163 -9.24 5.94 8.54
N TRP A 164 -10.38 5.53 8.00
CA TRP A 164 -10.50 4.74 6.79
C TRP A 164 -11.20 5.63 5.76
N LEU A 165 -10.59 5.80 4.59
CA LEU A 165 -11.09 6.74 3.58
C LEU A 165 -12.46 6.34 3.02
N GLY A 166 -12.79 5.04 3.02
CA GLY A 166 -14.01 4.50 2.43
C GLY A 166 -13.70 3.68 1.19
N ASN A 167 -14.30 2.49 1.09
CA ASN A 167 -14.02 1.56 -0.01
C ASN A 167 -14.42 2.14 -1.37
N GLU A 168 -15.47 2.94 -1.46
CA GLU A 168 -15.85 3.61 -2.72
C GLU A 168 -14.81 4.65 -3.17
N HIS A 169 -14.30 5.42 -2.21
CA HIS A 169 -13.24 6.38 -2.46
C HIS A 169 -11.93 5.68 -2.86
N ILE A 170 -11.55 4.61 -2.16
CA ILE A 170 -10.38 3.79 -2.50
C ILE A 170 -10.55 3.17 -3.89
N TYR A 171 -11.71 2.61 -4.20
CA TYR A 171 -12.01 2.04 -5.53
C TYR A 171 -11.86 3.10 -6.62
N SER A 172 -12.37 4.31 -6.39
CA SER A 172 -12.25 5.40 -7.34
C SER A 172 -10.81 5.84 -7.60
N LEU A 173 -9.94 5.77 -6.58
CA LEU A 173 -8.51 6.07 -6.70
C LEU A 173 -7.77 5.00 -7.50
N LEU A 174 -8.21 3.74 -7.41
CA LEU A 174 -7.50 2.60 -8.01
C LEU A 174 -7.98 2.23 -9.42
N LEU A 175 -8.97 2.95 -9.97
CA LEU A 175 -9.67 2.61 -11.22
C LEU A 175 -8.80 2.62 -12.50
N GLY A 176 -7.57 3.14 -12.44
CA GLY A 176 -6.66 3.30 -13.59
C GLY A 176 -5.69 2.14 -13.85
N GLY A 177 -5.68 1.10 -13.01
CA GLY A 177 -4.95 -0.15 -13.27
C GLY A 177 -3.49 -0.20 -12.78
N ASP A 178 -2.75 0.90 -12.80
CA ASP A 178 -1.32 0.91 -12.47
C ASP A 178 -1.06 1.72 -11.19
N ASN A 179 -1.37 1.13 -10.04
CA ASN A 179 -1.22 1.81 -8.74
C ASN A 179 -0.12 1.18 -7.90
N LEU A 180 0.70 2.03 -7.29
CA LEU A 180 1.66 1.65 -6.27
C LEU A 180 1.08 1.99 -4.90
N VAL A 181 0.86 0.97 -4.07
CA VAL A 181 0.50 1.17 -2.66
C VAL A 181 1.74 1.01 -1.79
N LYS A 182 1.99 2.00 -0.93
CA LYS A 182 2.98 1.95 0.14
C LYS A 182 2.27 1.78 1.48
N ILE A 183 2.71 0.78 2.23
CA ILE A 183 2.30 0.52 3.60
C ILE A 183 3.49 0.85 4.50
N GLU A 184 3.30 1.78 5.43
CA GLU A 184 4.31 2.16 6.41
C GLU A 184 3.90 1.66 7.79
N LEU A 185 4.83 1.03 8.48
CA LEU A 185 4.60 0.38 9.76
C LEU A 185 5.60 0.90 10.79
N MET A 186 5.17 1.11 12.02
CA MET A 186 6.02 1.47 13.15
C MET A 186 5.67 0.67 14.39
N ASP A 187 6.69 0.14 15.06
CA ASP A 187 6.55 -0.56 16.34
C ASP A 187 6.56 0.39 17.54
N TRP A 188 6.49 -0.14 18.76
CA TRP A 188 6.50 0.69 19.97
C TRP A 188 7.89 1.19 20.37
N LYS A 189 8.97 0.61 19.81
CA LYS A 189 10.36 1.04 20.00
C LYS A 189 10.75 2.13 19.00
N GLY A 190 9.91 2.42 18.01
CA GLY A 190 10.13 3.43 16.97
C GLY A 190 10.82 2.90 15.72
N GLU A 191 11.05 1.59 15.61
CA GLU A 191 11.51 0.96 14.38
C GLU A 191 10.42 1.10 13.32
N LYS A 192 10.84 1.43 12.09
CA LYS A 192 9.95 1.59 10.94
C LYS A 192 10.27 0.54 9.87
N LYS A 193 9.23 -0.08 9.32
CA LYS A 193 9.30 -0.89 8.11
C LYS A 193 8.33 -0.38 7.07
N HIS A 194 8.51 -0.81 5.82
CA HIS A 194 7.59 -0.51 4.75
C HIS A 194 7.40 -1.71 3.82
N ALA A 195 6.25 -1.75 3.16
CA ALA A 195 5.91 -2.67 2.10
C ALA A 195 5.34 -1.90 0.92
N TYR A 196 5.71 -2.28 -0.30
CA TYR A 196 5.17 -1.78 -1.55
C TYR A 196 4.48 -2.91 -2.27
N TYR A 197 3.33 -2.61 -2.86
CA TYR A 197 2.58 -3.52 -3.71
C TYR A 197 2.23 -2.80 -5.02
N GLU A 198 2.71 -3.36 -6.12
CA GLU A 198 2.38 -2.92 -7.48
C GLU A 198 1.01 -3.46 -7.91
N ASN A 199 0.39 -2.84 -8.91
CA ASN A 199 -0.92 -3.23 -9.47
C ASN A 199 -1.97 -3.48 -8.39
N PHE A 200 -1.93 -2.67 -7.33
CA PHE A 200 -2.88 -2.78 -6.23
C PHE A 200 -4.24 -2.28 -6.70
N GLN A 201 -5.27 -3.11 -6.57
CA GLN A 201 -6.60 -2.84 -7.08
C GLN A 201 -7.63 -3.40 -6.12
N ILE A 202 -8.77 -2.73 -6.04
CA ILE A 202 -9.96 -3.31 -5.43
C ILE A 202 -11.09 -3.31 -6.46
N ALA A 203 -11.96 -4.31 -6.41
CA ALA A 203 -13.15 -4.34 -7.24
C ALA A 203 -14.22 -3.36 -6.74
N ASP A 204 -15.32 -3.26 -7.46
CA ASP A 204 -16.49 -2.48 -7.03
C ASP A 204 -17.27 -3.18 -5.90
N GLU A 205 -18.30 -2.51 -5.38
CA GLU A 205 -19.15 -3.07 -4.33
C GLU A 205 -19.86 -4.38 -4.75
N LYS A 206 -20.26 -4.48 -6.02
CA LYS A 206 -20.92 -5.68 -6.56
C LYS A 206 -20.04 -6.91 -6.43
N ASN A 207 -18.73 -6.72 -6.54
CA ASN A 207 -17.72 -7.75 -6.35
C ASN A 207 -17.05 -7.67 -4.96
N ASN A 208 -17.75 -7.11 -3.96
CA ASN A 208 -17.35 -7.05 -2.55
C ASN A 208 -15.96 -6.42 -2.31
N TYR A 209 -15.57 -5.43 -3.13
CA TYR A 209 -14.27 -4.77 -3.03
C TYR A 209 -13.09 -5.75 -3.03
N GLN A 210 -13.17 -6.82 -3.81
CA GLN A 210 -12.12 -7.85 -3.91
C GLN A 210 -10.74 -7.22 -4.10
N LEU A 211 -9.78 -7.57 -3.23
CA LEU A 211 -8.40 -7.10 -3.34
C LEU A 211 -7.61 -7.91 -4.37
N ARG A 212 -6.82 -7.22 -5.18
CA ARG A 212 -5.76 -7.79 -6.01
C ARG A 212 -4.51 -6.93 -5.90
N PHE A 213 -3.36 -7.57 -5.95
CA PHE A 213 -2.07 -6.89 -6.04
C PHE A 213 -1.06 -7.78 -6.76
N GLY A 214 -0.04 -7.14 -7.31
CA GLY A 214 1.08 -7.75 -8.02
C GLY A 214 2.31 -7.86 -7.12
N LEU A 215 3.45 -7.42 -7.66
CA LEU A 215 4.75 -7.61 -7.03
C LEU A 215 4.88 -6.89 -5.69
N TYR A 216 5.51 -7.58 -4.74
CA TYR A 216 5.90 -7.04 -3.45
C TYR A 216 7.36 -6.56 -3.47
N SER A 217 7.63 -5.43 -2.80
CA SER A 217 8.97 -5.06 -2.38
C SER A 217 8.95 -4.35 -1.03
N GLY A 218 10.08 -4.30 -0.32
CA GLY A 218 10.20 -3.57 0.95
C GLY A 218 10.82 -4.39 2.07
N THR A 219 10.79 -3.82 3.27
CA THR A 219 11.53 -4.30 4.45
C THR A 219 10.65 -4.97 5.51
N ALA A 220 9.32 -4.91 5.37
CA ALA A 220 8.37 -5.49 6.33
C ALA A 220 8.13 -7.01 6.14
N GLY A 221 8.60 -7.57 5.04
CA GLY A 221 8.19 -8.89 4.56
C GLY A 221 6.77 -8.88 3.97
N ASP A 222 6.48 -9.86 3.11
CA ASP A 222 5.22 -9.92 2.36
C ASP A 222 4.10 -10.62 3.15
N ALA A 223 3.46 -9.88 4.05
CA ALA A 223 2.35 -10.41 4.82
C ALA A 223 1.04 -10.47 4.03
N LEU A 224 0.80 -9.60 3.03
CA LEU A 224 -0.42 -9.69 2.23
C LEU A 224 -0.46 -10.97 1.38
N SER A 225 0.68 -11.48 0.91
CA SER A 225 0.71 -12.78 0.22
C SER A 225 0.60 -13.98 1.17
N GLY A 226 0.53 -13.78 2.49
CA GLY A 226 0.49 -14.87 3.48
C GLY A 226 1.87 -15.35 3.96
N GLY A 227 2.97 -14.66 3.61
CA GLY A 227 4.32 -15.06 4.00
C GLY A 227 4.95 -16.15 3.11
N GLY A 228 6.02 -16.79 3.60
CA GLY A 228 6.84 -17.70 2.79
C GLY A 228 6.43 -19.17 2.80
N GLY A 229 5.52 -19.59 3.67
CA GLY A 229 5.08 -20.99 3.78
C GLY A 229 3.82 -21.26 2.95
N VAL A 230 3.80 -22.40 2.24
CA VAL A 230 2.66 -22.81 1.39
C VAL A 230 1.36 -22.88 2.20
N GLU A 231 1.43 -23.34 3.45
CA GLU A 231 0.26 -23.43 4.32
C GLU A 231 -0.32 -22.04 4.63
N GLN A 232 0.55 -21.11 5.02
CA GLN A 232 0.13 -19.76 5.37
C GLN A 232 -0.34 -18.97 4.13
N GLN A 233 0.25 -19.23 2.96
CA GLN A 233 -0.21 -18.62 1.71
C GLN A 233 -1.65 -19.00 1.37
N TRP A 234 -2.05 -20.27 1.52
CA TRP A 234 -3.43 -20.66 1.18
C TRP A 234 -4.45 -20.10 2.18
N SER A 235 -4.13 -20.04 3.47
CA SER A 235 -5.08 -19.67 4.53
C SER A 235 -5.05 -18.19 4.92
N ALA A 236 -3.94 -17.50 4.71
CA ALA A 236 -3.70 -16.18 5.28
C ALA A 236 -3.37 -15.10 4.23
N SER A 237 -3.21 -15.49 2.96
CA SER A 237 -3.08 -14.54 1.85
C SER A 237 -4.35 -13.73 1.66
N HIS A 238 -4.15 -12.45 1.40
CA HIS A 238 -5.18 -11.43 1.14
C HIS A 238 -5.44 -11.26 -0.36
N ASN A 239 -4.60 -11.83 -1.23
CA ASN A 239 -4.76 -11.70 -2.67
C ASN A 239 -6.03 -12.43 -3.14
N ALA A 240 -6.85 -11.76 -3.94
CA ALA A 240 -8.18 -12.20 -4.37
C ALA A 240 -9.22 -12.38 -3.24
N MET A 241 -8.94 -11.89 -2.03
CA MET A 241 -9.91 -11.96 -0.92
C MET A 241 -10.96 -10.85 -1.04
N LEU A 242 -12.18 -11.19 -0.63
CA LEU A 242 -13.30 -10.25 -0.59
C LEU A 242 -13.24 -9.46 0.71
N PHE A 243 -13.69 -8.21 0.67
CA PHE A 243 -13.78 -7.42 1.89
C PHE A 243 -14.90 -7.97 2.77
N SER A 244 -14.68 -8.03 4.08
CA SER A 244 -15.67 -8.52 5.05
C SER A 244 -15.72 -7.60 6.26
N THR A 245 -16.92 -7.44 6.83
CA THR A 245 -17.20 -6.68 8.05
C THR A 245 -18.03 -7.53 9.01
N LYS A 246 -18.24 -7.05 10.25
CA LYS A 246 -18.95 -7.83 11.29
C LYS A 246 -20.39 -8.21 10.90
N ASP A 247 -21.00 -7.47 9.99
CA ASP A 247 -22.37 -7.59 9.47
C ASP A 247 -22.43 -8.21 8.07
N ARG A 248 -21.31 -8.31 7.35
CA ARG A 248 -21.23 -8.91 6.01
C ARG A 248 -19.99 -9.78 5.87
N ASP A 249 -20.22 -11.08 5.91
CA ASP A 249 -19.18 -12.10 5.84
C ASP A 249 -18.95 -12.57 4.41
N ASN A 250 -17.75 -12.35 3.88
CA ASN A 250 -17.31 -12.81 2.57
C ASN A 250 -15.97 -13.55 2.66
N ASP A 251 -15.57 -14.00 3.85
CA ASP A 251 -14.29 -14.66 4.08
C ASP A 251 -14.35 -16.17 3.76
N ARG A 252 -13.22 -16.87 3.90
CA ARG A 252 -13.11 -18.31 3.58
C ARG A 252 -13.20 -19.19 4.82
N PHE A 253 -13.57 -18.64 5.98
CA PHE A 253 -13.64 -19.35 7.23
C PHE A 253 -15.03 -19.92 7.49
N LEU A 254 -15.29 -21.12 6.94
CA LEU A 254 -16.59 -21.78 7.02
C LEU A 254 -17.15 -22.02 8.43
N GLN A 255 -16.30 -22.03 9.48
CA GLN A 255 -16.72 -22.30 10.86
C GLN A 255 -17.12 -21.03 11.64
N GLY A 256 -16.97 -19.85 11.07
CA GLY A 256 -17.18 -18.60 11.80
C GLY A 256 -17.12 -17.38 10.89
N SER A 257 -16.68 -16.26 11.44
CA SER A 257 -16.50 -15.02 10.70
C SER A 257 -15.26 -14.31 11.22
N CYS A 258 -14.25 -14.20 10.37
CA CYS A 258 -12.99 -13.56 10.70
C CYS A 258 -13.19 -12.10 11.10
N ALA A 259 -14.10 -11.37 10.43
CA ALA A 259 -14.39 -9.98 10.80
C ALA A 259 -14.99 -9.87 12.22
N LYS A 260 -15.86 -10.80 12.62
CA LYS A 260 -16.45 -10.82 13.97
C LYS A 260 -15.42 -11.17 15.04
N GLU A 261 -14.48 -12.08 14.76
CA GLU A 261 -13.40 -12.46 15.68
C GLU A 261 -12.34 -11.35 15.81
N ASN A 262 -11.99 -10.74 14.67
CA ASN A 262 -10.92 -9.76 14.55
C ASN A 262 -11.32 -8.31 14.81
N LYS A 263 -12.62 -8.04 14.98
CA LYS A 263 -13.16 -6.71 15.35
C LYS A 263 -12.69 -5.59 14.41
N GLY A 264 -12.65 -5.87 13.12
CA GLY A 264 -12.26 -4.93 12.07
C GLY A 264 -12.83 -5.38 10.72
N GLY A 265 -12.94 -4.44 9.78
CA GLY A 265 -13.26 -4.75 8.39
C GLY A 265 -11.97 -4.92 7.59
N TRP A 266 -11.85 -5.99 6.82
CA TRP A 266 -10.62 -6.33 6.09
C TRP A 266 -10.87 -7.34 4.96
N TRP A 267 -9.87 -7.55 4.12
CA TRP A 267 -9.84 -8.61 3.10
C TRP A 267 -9.48 -9.96 3.73
N TYR A 268 -10.36 -10.50 4.57
CA TYR A 268 -10.10 -11.74 5.29
C TYR A 268 -10.11 -12.99 4.40
N ASN A 269 -9.24 -13.94 4.76
CA ASN A 269 -9.19 -15.30 4.24
C ASN A 269 -9.59 -16.28 5.36
N ARG A 270 -8.64 -16.96 6.00
CA ARG A 270 -8.81 -17.89 7.14
C ARG A 270 -7.67 -17.78 8.19
N CYS A 271 -7.49 -16.67 8.90
CA CYS A 271 -8.18 -15.39 8.71
C CYS A 271 -7.28 -14.36 8.03
N HIS A 272 -6.03 -14.20 8.47
CA HIS A 272 -5.14 -13.18 7.94
C HIS A 272 -3.69 -13.43 8.35
N ALA A 273 -2.74 -12.96 7.54
CA ALA A 273 -1.35 -12.75 7.94
C ALA A 273 -1.04 -11.27 8.25
N ALA A 274 -2.00 -10.38 8.01
CA ALA A 274 -1.89 -8.95 8.25
C ALA A 274 -3.28 -8.40 8.51
N ASN A 275 -3.42 -7.52 9.51
CA ASN A 275 -4.68 -6.85 9.79
C ASN A 275 -4.39 -5.46 10.33
N LEU A 276 -4.36 -4.46 9.46
CA LEU A 276 -4.07 -3.07 9.86
C LEU A 276 -5.31 -2.36 10.44
N ASN A 277 -6.49 -2.95 10.26
CA ASN A 277 -7.76 -2.47 10.79
C ASN A 277 -8.17 -3.15 12.10
N GLY A 278 -7.31 -4.01 12.65
CA GLY A 278 -7.55 -4.70 13.90
C GLY A 278 -7.65 -3.78 15.11
N LYS A 279 -7.97 -4.39 16.25
CA LYS A 279 -8.06 -3.71 17.54
C LYS A 279 -6.70 -3.14 17.92
N TYR A 280 -6.70 -1.88 18.33
CA TYR A 280 -5.48 -1.18 18.69
C TYR A 280 -5.04 -1.53 20.13
N TYR A 281 -4.07 -2.43 20.29
CA TYR A 281 -3.47 -2.73 21.58
C TYR A 281 -2.26 -1.82 21.84
N ARG A 282 -2.26 -1.17 23.00
CA ARG A 282 -1.18 -0.28 23.42
C ARG A 282 -0.02 -1.10 24.01
N GLY A 283 1.21 -0.74 23.67
CA GLY A 283 2.42 -1.37 24.22
C GLY A 283 3.00 -2.54 23.42
N GLY A 284 2.38 -2.91 22.30
CA GLY A 284 2.90 -3.94 21.40
C GLY A 284 2.30 -5.29 21.71
N GLU A 285 2.97 -6.06 22.56
CA GLU A 285 2.51 -7.40 22.94
C GLU A 285 1.14 -7.37 23.60
N TYR A 286 0.27 -8.29 23.18
CA TYR A 286 -1.05 -8.43 23.77
C TYR A 286 -1.43 -9.90 23.91
N ARG A 287 -2.38 -10.16 24.80
CA ARG A 287 -2.99 -11.48 24.99
C ARG A 287 -4.50 -11.34 24.81
N GLY A 288 -5.10 -12.31 24.12
CA GLY A 288 -6.52 -12.32 23.84
C GLY A 288 -6.98 -13.70 23.41
N LYS A 289 -8.29 -13.86 23.24
CA LYS A 289 -8.86 -15.08 22.66
C LYS A 289 -8.45 -15.26 21.20
N TYR A 290 -8.26 -14.15 20.50
CA TYR A 290 -7.92 -14.08 19.08
C TYR A 290 -6.76 -13.11 18.89
N ASP A 291 -6.00 -13.32 17.83
CA ASP A 291 -4.90 -12.50 17.32
C ASP A 291 -5.41 -11.28 16.54
N ASN A 292 -6.28 -10.51 17.19
CA ASN A 292 -7.07 -9.45 16.57
C ASN A 292 -6.44 -8.04 16.64
N GLY A 293 -5.13 -7.95 16.82
CA GLY A 293 -4.39 -6.70 16.91
C GLY A 293 -4.18 -6.01 15.56
N VAL A 294 -3.49 -4.86 15.59
CA VAL A 294 -2.95 -4.22 14.38
C VAL A 294 -1.65 -4.93 13.98
N VAL A 295 -1.71 -5.96 13.13
CA VAL A 295 -0.60 -6.93 12.98
C VAL A 295 -0.01 -6.99 11.57
N TRP A 296 1.27 -7.37 11.50
CA TRP A 296 2.00 -7.70 10.27
C TRP A 296 2.91 -8.91 10.52
N MET A 297 2.43 -10.11 10.16
CA MET A 297 3.03 -11.39 10.60
C MET A 297 4.51 -11.52 10.26
N THR A 298 4.92 -11.12 9.06
CA THR A 298 6.29 -11.32 8.56
C THR A 298 7.35 -10.47 9.25
N TRP A 299 6.95 -9.50 10.09
CA TRP A 299 7.87 -8.68 10.87
C TRP A 299 7.69 -8.88 12.38
N SER A 300 6.49 -8.65 12.90
CA SER A 300 6.22 -8.61 14.34
C SER A 300 5.47 -9.83 14.87
N GLY A 301 5.06 -10.76 14.00
CA GLY A 301 4.13 -11.83 14.34
C GLY A 301 2.70 -11.32 14.59
N LEU A 302 1.83 -12.24 15.02
CA LEU A 302 0.39 -12.00 15.19
C LEU A 302 0.00 -11.53 16.60
N TRP A 303 0.87 -11.68 17.59
CA TRP A 303 0.61 -11.27 18.99
C TRP A 303 1.28 -9.95 19.40
N TYR A 304 1.67 -9.16 18.40
CA TYR A 304 2.24 -7.82 18.59
C TYR A 304 1.45 -6.81 17.75
N SER A 305 0.76 -5.88 18.42
CA SER A 305 0.03 -4.80 17.77
C SER A 305 0.96 -3.63 17.48
N LEU A 306 1.09 -3.27 16.22
CA LEU A 306 1.88 -2.13 15.76
C LEU A 306 1.35 -0.81 16.34
N ARG A 307 2.25 0.15 16.48
CA ARG A 307 1.96 1.48 17.01
C ARG A 307 1.39 2.38 15.94
N HIS A 308 2.04 2.52 14.79
CA HIS A 308 1.52 3.32 13.69
C HIS A 308 1.45 2.52 12.40
N THR A 309 0.39 2.74 11.63
CA THR A 309 0.25 2.21 10.27
C THR A 309 -0.28 3.30 9.35
N THR A 310 0.23 3.36 8.13
CA THR A 310 -0.30 4.21 7.07
C THR A 310 -0.38 3.40 5.81
N MET A 311 -1.52 3.40 5.12
CA MET A 311 -1.64 2.90 3.75
C MET A 311 -1.90 4.07 2.82
N LYS A 312 -1.08 4.22 1.80
CA LYS A 312 -1.13 5.34 0.86
C LYS A 312 -0.85 4.89 -0.56
N VAL A 313 -1.49 5.54 -1.53
CA VAL A 313 -1.43 5.18 -2.94
C VAL A 313 -0.92 6.34 -3.77
N ARG A 314 -0.25 6.01 -4.87
CA ARG A 314 -0.03 6.90 -6.01
C ARG A 314 -0.10 6.09 -7.31
N PRO A 315 -0.38 6.73 -8.45
CA PRO A 315 -0.17 6.13 -9.75
C PRO A 315 1.28 5.68 -9.93
N LEU A 316 1.48 4.53 -10.58
CA LEU A 316 2.77 4.07 -11.06
C LEU A 316 3.10 4.90 -12.31
N VAL A 317 3.87 5.98 -12.14
CA VAL A 317 4.24 6.85 -13.25
C VAL A 317 5.06 6.07 -14.27
N PHE A 318 4.46 5.72 -15.41
CA PHE A 318 5.19 5.43 -16.65
C PHE A 318 5.15 6.71 -17.49
N MET A 319 6.19 7.54 -17.42
CA MET A 319 6.34 8.68 -18.33
C MET A 319 6.73 8.18 -19.74
N ASP A 320 5.82 7.50 -20.43
CA ASP A 320 5.83 7.41 -21.90
C ASP A 320 4.53 7.99 -22.44
N SER A 321 4.35 9.29 -22.21
CA SER A 321 3.42 10.10 -22.95
C SER A 321 3.99 11.50 -22.95
N TRP A 322 4.98 11.68 -23.81
CA TRP A 322 5.26 12.85 -24.66
C TRP A 322 6.49 12.50 -25.50
N GLY A 323 6.32 11.48 -26.35
CA GLY A 323 7.04 11.42 -27.61
C GLY A 323 6.55 12.56 -28.49
N SER A 324 7.01 13.77 -28.22
CA SER A 324 6.90 14.89 -29.15
C SER A 324 7.72 14.52 -30.37
N GLY A 325 7.03 14.25 -31.46
CA GLY A 325 7.65 14.00 -32.75
C GLY A 325 8.51 15.19 -33.17
N GLU A 326 9.77 14.91 -33.46
CA GLU A 326 10.49 15.64 -34.49
C GLU A 326 10.40 14.82 -35.78
N GLY A 327 9.48 15.25 -36.65
CA GLY A 327 9.61 15.01 -38.07
C GLY A 327 10.62 16.00 -38.66
N GLY A 328 11.53 15.48 -39.48
CA GLY A 328 12.43 16.25 -40.34
C GLY A 328 13.05 15.35 -41.39
N LEU A 329 12.64 15.56 -42.64
CA LEU A 329 12.80 14.71 -43.83
C LEU A 329 14.20 14.76 -44.45
N VAL A 330 14.43 13.76 -45.32
CA VAL A 330 15.42 13.69 -46.42
C VAL A 330 15.48 14.98 -47.23
#